data_AF-A0A7C5ZX10-F1
#
_entry.id   AF-A0A7C5ZX10-F1
#
_cell.length_a   1.000
_cell.length_b   1.000
_cell.length_c   1.000
_cell.angle_alpha   90.00
_cell.angle_beta   90.00
_cell.angle_gamma   90.00
#
_symmetry.space_group_name_H-M   'P 1'
#
loop_
_entity.id
_entity.type
_entity.pdbx_description
1 polymer ?
#
loop_
_entity_poly.entity_id
_entity_poly.type
_entity_poly.pdbx_seq_one_letter_code
_entity_poly.pdbx_strand_id
1 'polypeptide(L)'
;MKIFIDTADIDEIREACSWGILDGATTNPTLIKQAVDRRKGKISMEDYIKEVVNTVPGPVSLEVIALKADEMVKQARLLHRKFSPYGQVVVKIPVNPSMGGDNLDFDGLKAIRRLSQEKIPTNATLVMTPEQALLAAKAGATYVSPFAGRIDDYIRTLLGVGFKKEDYFDHCLLKKMVDEKLREELRNRRNSISELYSDGSLRQISTTSQDNGVFSGVDLVRSIMTIYRNYGYKTQVIAASIRNARQVREVAELGVHIATLPFYVIKEMVQHPKTLEGIRKFTEDVVPPYEQIFRD
;
A
#
# COMPACT_ATOMS: atom_id res chain seq x y z
N MET A 1 -12.94 -6.68 2.07
CA MET A 1 -11.55 -6.16 2.13
C MET A 1 -11.27 -5.79 3.56
N LYS A 2 -10.08 -6.09 4.07
CA LYS A 2 -9.63 -5.67 5.40
C LYS A 2 -9.00 -4.27 5.36
N ILE A 3 -9.09 -3.51 6.45
CA ILE A 3 -8.47 -2.18 6.59
C ILE A 3 -7.38 -2.24 7.64
N PHE A 4 -6.15 -1.95 7.21
CA PHE A 4 -5.02 -1.75 8.11
C PHE A 4 -4.71 -0.25 8.23
N ILE A 5 -4.18 0.17 9.37
CA ILE A 5 -3.65 1.52 9.55
C ILE A 5 -2.14 1.53 9.30
N ASP A 6 -1.66 2.50 8.53
CA ASP A 6 -0.24 2.74 8.24
C ASP A 6 0.29 3.87 9.14
N THR A 7 0.44 3.55 10.43
CA THR A 7 0.99 4.45 11.43
C THR A 7 1.65 3.63 12.54
N ALA A 8 2.51 4.29 13.32
CA ALA A 8 2.93 3.77 14.61
C ALA A 8 2.47 4.66 15.76
N ASP A 9 1.67 5.71 15.51
CA ASP A 9 1.14 6.55 16.57
C ASP A 9 0.00 5.82 17.31
N ILE A 10 0.27 5.45 18.56
CA ILE A 10 -0.67 4.73 19.41
C ILE A 10 -1.99 5.49 19.65
N ASP A 11 -2.00 6.82 19.60
CA ASP A 11 -3.24 7.58 19.80
C ASP A 11 -4.14 7.47 18.55
N GLU A 12 -3.56 7.57 17.35
CA GLU A 12 -4.27 7.31 16.08
C GLU A 12 -4.78 5.87 16.01
N ILE A 13 -3.96 4.89 16.46
CA ILE A 13 -4.34 3.48 16.50
C ILE A 13 -5.53 3.28 17.45
N ARG A 14 -5.47 3.82 18.68
CA ARG A 14 -6.57 3.71 19.65
C ARG A 14 -7.86 4.34 19.13
N GLU A 15 -7.75 5.51 18.52
CA GLU A 15 -8.89 6.19 17.92
C GLU A 15 -9.50 5.35 16.79
N ALA A 16 -8.67 4.84 15.86
CA ALA A 16 -9.14 3.98 14.78
C ALA A 16 -9.73 2.65 15.26
N CYS A 17 -9.16 2.05 16.32
CA CYS A 17 -9.73 0.88 16.98
C CYS A 17 -11.11 1.18 17.58
N SER A 18 -11.32 2.38 18.16
CA SER A 18 -12.61 2.77 18.74
C SER A 18 -13.74 2.86 17.71
N TRP A 19 -13.41 3.05 16.43
CA TRP A 19 -14.37 3.06 15.33
C TRP A 19 -14.82 1.65 14.89
N GLY A 20 -14.13 0.58 15.34
CA GLY A 20 -14.48 -0.80 15.02
C GLY A 20 -14.20 -1.22 13.57
N ILE A 21 -13.40 -0.45 12.83
CA ILE A 21 -13.12 -0.68 11.40
C ILE A 21 -11.71 -1.19 11.12
N LEU A 22 -10.87 -1.36 12.15
CA LEU A 22 -9.48 -1.77 11.99
C LEU A 22 -9.31 -3.29 12.05
N ASP A 23 -8.58 -3.87 11.10
CA ASP A 23 -8.25 -5.30 11.03
C ASP A 23 -6.76 -5.61 11.27
N GLY A 24 -5.91 -4.58 11.41
CA GLY A 24 -4.45 -4.74 11.52
C GLY A 24 -3.69 -3.42 11.34
N ALA A 25 -2.36 -3.49 11.33
CA ALA A 25 -1.50 -2.33 11.14
C ALA A 25 -0.22 -2.65 10.36
N THR A 26 0.28 -1.66 9.63
CA THR A 26 1.64 -1.69 9.07
C THR A 26 2.49 -0.63 9.72
N THR A 27 3.69 -1.02 10.15
CA THR A 27 4.68 -0.08 10.67
C THR A 27 5.94 -0.12 9.80
N ASN A 28 6.85 0.78 10.11
CA ASN A 28 8.24 0.75 9.67
C ASN A 28 9.12 1.40 10.75
N PRO A 29 10.45 1.25 10.69
CA PRO A 29 11.34 1.77 11.73
C PRO A 29 11.24 3.29 11.91
N THR A 30 11.00 4.03 10.82
CA THR A 30 10.84 5.50 10.86
C THR A 30 9.59 5.93 11.61
N LEU A 31 8.45 5.30 11.34
CA LEU A 31 7.18 5.57 12.03
C LEU A 31 7.30 5.27 13.52
N ILE A 32 7.85 4.10 13.87
CA ILE A 32 8.05 3.71 15.28
C ILE A 32 8.95 4.72 15.99
N LYS A 33 10.08 5.10 15.38
CA LYS A 33 10.98 6.10 15.94
C LYS A 33 10.26 7.43 16.19
N GLN A 34 9.54 7.96 15.19
CA GLN A 34 8.80 9.21 15.32
C GLN A 34 7.76 9.15 16.46
N ALA A 35 7.07 8.02 16.60
CA ALA A 35 6.07 7.82 17.65
C ALA A 35 6.70 7.73 19.06
N VAL A 36 7.84 7.05 19.20
CA VAL A 36 8.62 6.99 20.45
C VAL A 36 9.19 8.37 20.82
N ASP A 37 9.72 9.12 19.85
CA ASP A 37 10.28 10.46 20.07
C ASP A 37 9.22 11.42 20.64
N ARG A 38 7.96 11.31 20.18
CA ARG A 38 6.81 12.08 20.74
C ARG A 38 6.56 11.77 22.21
N ARG A 39 6.94 10.60 22.69
CA ARG A 39 6.82 10.20 24.11
C ARG A 39 7.96 10.74 24.99
N LYS A 40 8.93 11.47 24.42
CA LYS A 40 9.99 12.20 25.15
C LYS A 40 10.75 11.32 26.16
N GLY A 41 11.13 10.11 25.77
CA GLY A 41 11.91 9.19 26.60
C GLY A 41 11.14 8.48 27.72
N LYS A 42 9.80 8.63 27.79
CA LYS A 42 8.96 7.98 28.81
C LYS A 42 8.80 6.47 28.63
N ILE A 43 9.15 5.93 27.46
CA ILE A 43 8.96 4.53 27.11
C ILE A 43 10.10 4.06 26.21
N SER A 44 10.56 2.83 26.41
CA SER A 44 11.54 2.21 25.54
C SER A 44 10.91 1.89 24.17
N MET A 45 11.72 1.82 23.11
CA MET A 45 11.19 1.40 21.79
C MET A 45 10.59 -0.01 21.84
N GLU A 46 11.16 -0.90 22.65
CA GLU A 46 10.64 -2.24 22.83
C GLU A 46 9.26 -2.25 23.48
N ASP A 47 9.09 -1.53 24.59
CA ASP A 47 7.81 -1.48 25.30
C ASP A 47 6.74 -0.76 24.49
N TYR A 48 7.15 0.23 23.69
CA TYR A 48 6.27 0.89 22.73
C TYR A 48 5.76 -0.08 21.65
N ILE A 49 6.64 -0.93 21.10
CA ILE A 49 6.22 -1.94 20.13
C ILE A 49 5.25 -2.94 20.78
N LYS A 50 5.49 -3.36 22.03
CA LYS A 50 4.55 -4.23 22.77
C LYS A 50 3.17 -3.57 22.90
N GLU A 51 3.13 -2.28 23.27
CA GLU A 51 1.90 -1.50 23.40
C GLU A 51 1.13 -1.43 22.07
N VAL A 52 1.82 -1.16 20.95
CA VAL A 52 1.24 -1.16 19.60
C VAL A 52 0.67 -2.53 19.24
N VAL A 53 1.47 -3.59 19.38
CA VAL A 53 1.07 -4.95 19.02
C VAL A 53 -0.13 -5.43 19.84
N ASN A 54 -0.20 -5.07 21.13
CA ASN A 54 -1.30 -5.41 22.02
C ASN A 54 -2.59 -4.61 21.74
N THR A 55 -2.47 -3.42 21.15
CA THR A 55 -3.63 -2.53 20.91
C THR A 55 -4.34 -2.85 19.60
N VAL A 56 -3.62 -3.35 18.59
CA VAL A 56 -4.16 -3.63 17.25
C VAL A 56 -4.94 -4.96 17.24
N PRO A 57 -6.22 -4.99 16.80
CA PRO A 57 -7.07 -6.20 16.76
C PRO A 57 -6.71 -7.21 15.65
N GLY A 58 -5.43 -7.32 15.27
CA GLY A 58 -5.00 -8.17 14.17
C GLY A 58 -3.50 -8.11 13.86
N PRO A 59 -3.09 -8.49 12.64
CA PRO A 59 -1.68 -8.54 12.26
C PRO A 59 -1.00 -7.17 12.30
N VAL A 60 0.18 -7.11 12.92
CA VAL A 60 1.07 -5.94 12.91
C VAL A 60 2.34 -6.28 12.14
N SER A 61 2.59 -5.56 11.05
CA SER A 61 3.84 -5.71 10.28
C SER A 61 5.00 -4.97 10.93
N LEU A 62 6.06 -5.69 11.31
CA LEU A 62 7.33 -5.15 11.84
C LEU A 62 8.48 -5.46 10.86
N GLU A 63 9.34 -4.48 10.59
CA GLU A 63 10.34 -4.55 9.50
C GLU A 63 11.75 -4.91 10.00
N VAL A 64 12.44 -5.77 9.25
CA VAL A 64 13.87 -6.01 9.42
C VAL A 64 14.68 -4.83 8.87
N ILE A 65 15.94 -4.71 9.30
CA ILE A 65 16.86 -3.65 8.82
C ILE A 65 18.06 -4.21 8.05
N ALA A 66 18.29 -5.53 8.13
CA ALA A 66 19.33 -6.19 7.37
C ALA A 66 18.98 -6.33 5.89
N LEU A 67 20.00 -6.44 5.04
CA LEU A 67 19.86 -6.63 3.59
C LEU A 67 20.24 -8.03 3.12
N LYS A 68 21.09 -8.75 3.89
CA LYS A 68 21.52 -10.11 3.59
C LYS A 68 20.51 -11.13 4.14
N ALA A 69 20.26 -12.19 3.39
CA ALA A 69 19.24 -13.19 3.71
C ALA A 69 19.41 -13.80 5.11
N ASP A 70 20.64 -14.21 5.46
CA ASP A 70 20.92 -14.84 6.76
C ASP A 70 20.63 -13.90 7.94
N GLU A 71 20.99 -12.63 7.79
CA GLU A 71 20.78 -11.61 8.82
C GLU A 71 19.31 -11.19 8.91
N MET A 72 18.62 -11.08 7.76
CA MET A 72 17.17 -10.86 7.74
C MET A 72 16.42 -11.98 8.47
N VAL A 73 16.79 -13.25 8.24
CA VAL A 73 16.17 -14.40 8.93
C VAL A 73 16.43 -14.35 10.44
N LYS A 74 17.65 -14.01 10.87
CA LYS A 74 17.97 -13.85 12.30
C LYS A 74 17.12 -12.75 12.94
N GLN A 75 17.02 -11.58 12.30
CA GLN A 75 16.22 -10.46 12.79
C GLN A 75 14.73 -10.81 12.79
N ALA A 76 14.23 -11.46 11.75
CA ALA A 76 12.84 -11.89 11.64
C ALA A 76 12.43 -12.84 12.78
N ARG A 77 13.25 -13.86 13.06
CA ARG A 77 13.04 -14.77 14.19
C ARG A 77 13.03 -14.04 15.53
N LEU A 78 13.93 -13.07 15.71
CA LEU A 78 13.99 -12.25 16.92
C LEU A 78 12.73 -11.41 17.09
N LEU A 79 12.32 -10.65 16.07
CA LEU A 79 11.10 -9.83 16.08
C LEU A 79 9.86 -10.69 16.39
N HIS A 80 9.69 -11.78 15.65
CA HIS A 80 8.55 -12.67 15.81
C HIS A 80 8.51 -13.27 17.23
N ARG A 81 9.61 -13.84 17.72
CA ARG A 81 9.68 -14.42 19.07
C ARG A 81 9.39 -13.40 20.17
N LYS A 82 9.91 -12.17 20.01
CA LYS A 82 9.85 -11.14 21.04
C LYS A 82 8.47 -10.52 21.19
N PHE A 83 7.75 -10.34 20.09
CA PHE A 83 6.51 -9.56 20.07
C PHE A 83 5.24 -10.40 19.87
N SER A 84 5.33 -11.65 19.38
CA SER A 84 4.15 -12.52 19.24
C SER A 84 3.40 -12.84 20.55
N PRO A 85 4.02 -12.82 21.76
CA PRO A 85 3.26 -12.95 23.00
C PRO A 85 2.23 -11.84 23.25
N TYR A 86 2.35 -10.71 22.54
CA TYR A 86 1.49 -9.54 22.72
C TYR A 86 0.45 -9.38 21.61
N GLY A 87 0.49 -10.20 20.55
CA GLY A 87 -0.41 -10.09 19.41
C GLY A 87 0.14 -10.76 18.14
N GLN A 88 -0.57 -10.59 17.03
CA GLN A 88 -0.19 -11.23 15.77
C GLN A 88 0.91 -10.42 15.07
N VAL A 89 2.12 -10.97 14.99
CA VAL A 89 3.27 -10.30 14.37
C VAL A 89 3.55 -10.87 12.99
N VAL A 90 3.70 -9.99 12.01
CA VAL A 90 4.12 -10.33 10.64
C VAL A 90 5.46 -9.65 10.36
N VAL A 91 6.43 -10.40 9.85
CA VAL A 91 7.75 -9.82 9.57
C VAL A 91 7.79 -9.26 8.15
N LYS A 92 8.07 -7.97 8.04
CA LYS A 92 8.15 -7.25 6.79
C LYS A 92 9.57 -7.33 6.23
N ILE A 93 9.69 -7.82 4.99
CA ILE A 93 10.94 -8.13 4.31
C ILE A 93 10.96 -7.40 2.96
N PRO A 94 11.98 -6.60 2.62
CA PRO A 94 12.10 -6.01 1.29
C PRO A 94 12.19 -7.11 0.22
N VAL A 95 11.38 -7.03 -0.84
CA VAL A 95 11.36 -8.06 -1.89
C VAL A 95 12.70 -8.20 -2.61
N ASN A 96 13.35 -7.06 -2.86
CA ASN A 96 14.70 -6.92 -3.38
C ASN A 96 15.44 -5.89 -2.48
N PRO A 97 16.45 -6.32 -1.70
CA PRO A 97 17.23 -5.43 -0.84
C PRO A 97 18.46 -4.78 -1.53
N SER A 98 18.72 -5.09 -2.80
CA SER A 98 19.85 -4.54 -3.56
C SER A 98 19.73 -3.03 -3.78
N MET A 99 20.87 -2.33 -3.78
CA MET A 99 20.97 -0.92 -4.19
C MET A 99 21.59 -0.74 -5.58
N GLY A 100 21.82 -1.83 -6.30
CA GLY A 100 22.50 -1.85 -7.60
C GLY A 100 24.01 -2.04 -7.47
N GLY A 101 24.56 -2.97 -8.26
CA GLY A 101 26.00 -3.28 -8.25
C GLY A 101 26.45 -4.19 -7.10
N ASP A 102 25.51 -4.73 -6.32
CA ASP A 102 25.74 -5.77 -5.32
C ASP A 102 25.11 -7.10 -5.75
N ASN A 103 25.29 -8.18 -4.98
CA ASN A 103 24.73 -9.51 -5.27
C ASN A 103 23.52 -9.83 -4.35
N LEU A 104 22.72 -8.83 -3.98
CA LEU A 104 21.65 -8.97 -2.99
C LEU A 104 20.24 -9.10 -3.59
N ASP A 105 20.07 -9.06 -4.92
CA ASP A 105 18.76 -9.02 -5.60
C ASP A 105 17.73 -10.02 -5.10
N PHE A 106 18.19 -11.23 -4.78
CA PHE A 106 17.35 -12.35 -4.37
C PHE A 106 17.33 -12.60 -2.86
N ASP A 107 18.05 -11.82 -2.06
CA ASP A 107 18.20 -12.10 -0.63
C ASP A 107 16.89 -11.92 0.14
N GLY A 108 16.03 -10.98 -0.29
CA GLY A 108 14.67 -10.84 0.23
C GLY A 108 13.83 -12.10 0.02
N LEU A 109 13.82 -12.63 -1.21
CA LEU A 109 13.12 -13.86 -1.58
C LEU A 109 13.68 -15.10 -0.86
N LYS A 110 15.02 -15.21 -0.72
CA LYS A 110 15.67 -16.27 0.06
C LYS A 110 15.24 -16.23 1.53
N ALA A 111 15.16 -15.05 2.13
CA ALA A 111 14.70 -14.89 3.51
C ALA A 111 13.23 -15.27 3.67
N ILE A 112 12.35 -14.78 2.79
CA ILE A 112 10.91 -15.14 2.77
C ILE A 112 10.73 -16.65 2.68
N ARG A 113 11.47 -17.33 1.79
CA ARG A 113 11.38 -18.79 1.63
C ARG A 113 11.71 -19.55 2.90
N ARG A 114 12.79 -19.18 3.60
CA ARG A 114 13.21 -19.84 4.84
C ARG A 114 12.21 -19.60 5.96
N LEU A 115 11.74 -18.36 6.13
CA LEU A 115 10.74 -18.00 7.14
C LEU A 115 9.38 -18.70 6.89
N SER A 116 8.99 -18.85 5.63
CA SER A 116 7.78 -19.58 5.25
C SER A 116 7.84 -21.06 5.66
N GLN A 117 9.01 -21.71 5.47
CA GLN A 117 9.23 -23.09 5.94
C GLN A 117 9.15 -23.23 7.46
N GLU A 118 9.48 -22.16 8.19
CA GLU A 118 9.36 -22.07 9.65
C GLU A 118 7.98 -21.63 10.14
N LYS A 119 7.01 -21.42 9.23
CA LYS A 119 5.67 -20.91 9.52
C LYS A 119 5.68 -19.53 10.18
N ILE A 120 6.72 -18.73 9.96
CA ILE A 120 6.77 -17.33 10.38
C ILE A 120 6.12 -16.48 9.27
N PRO A 121 5.01 -15.77 9.55
CA PRO A 121 4.32 -15.00 8.54
C PRO A 121 5.14 -13.80 8.09
N THR A 122 5.17 -13.58 6.77
CA THR A 122 5.98 -12.53 6.14
C THR A 122 5.15 -11.60 5.27
N ASN A 123 5.55 -10.33 5.25
CA ASN A 123 5.02 -9.30 4.35
C ASN A 123 6.14 -8.83 3.42
N ALA A 124 6.08 -9.21 2.14
CA ALA A 124 7.02 -8.72 1.13
C ALA A 124 6.73 -7.25 0.79
N THR A 125 7.63 -6.34 1.15
CA THR A 125 7.49 -4.89 0.97
C THR A 125 8.36 -4.35 -0.15
N LEU A 126 8.16 -3.06 -0.49
CA LEU A 126 8.84 -2.37 -1.59
C LEU A 126 8.59 -3.05 -2.95
N VAL A 127 7.38 -3.56 -3.14
CA VAL A 127 6.95 -4.15 -4.41
C VAL A 127 6.47 -3.03 -5.32
N MET A 128 7.15 -2.89 -6.46
CA MET A 128 6.87 -1.89 -7.49
C MET A 128 6.36 -2.52 -8.78
N THR A 129 6.55 -3.83 -8.98
CA THR A 129 6.14 -4.52 -10.22
C THR A 129 5.32 -5.79 -9.95
N PRO A 130 4.49 -6.24 -10.91
CA PRO A 130 3.77 -7.51 -10.80
C PRO A 130 4.69 -8.72 -10.70
N GLU A 131 5.86 -8.69 -11.35
CA GLU A 131 6.85 -9.77 -11.33
C GLU A 131 7.45 -9.95 -9.93
N GLN A 132 7.77 -8.84 -9.25
CA GLN A 132 8.22 -8.90 -7.86
C GLN A 132 7.17 -9.53 -6.96
N ALA A 133 5.89 -9.18 -7.14
CA ALA A 133 4.79 -9.78 -6.38
C ALA A 133 4.62 -11.28 -6.67
N LEU A 134 4.74 -11.68 -7.94
CA LEU A 134 4.71 -13.08 -8.36
C LEU A 134 5.82 -13.88 -7.67
N LEU A 135 7.05 -13.37 -7.70
CA LEU A 135 8.20 -14.04 -7.07
C LEU A 135 8.05 -14.13 -5.54
N ALA A 136 7.55 -13.07 -4.89
CA ALA A 136 7.26 -13.09 -3.45
C ALA A 136 6.22 -14.17 -3.08
N ALA A 137 5.15 -14.31 -3.86
CA ALA A 137 4.18 -15.38 -3.66
C ALA A 137 4.80 -16.78 -3.84
N LYS A 138 5.63 -16.98 -4.88
CA LYS A 138 6.34 -18.25 -5.09
C LYS A 138 7.33 -18.57 -3.97
N ALA A 139 7.94 -17.55 -3.36
CA ALA A 139 8.80 -17.72 -2.19
C ALA A 139 8.00 -18.14 -0.94
N GLY A 140 6.68 -17.95 -0.92
CA GLY A 140 5.80 -18.34 0.18
C GLY A 140 5.46 -17.20 1.13
N ALA A 141 5.47 -15.96 0.66
CA ALA A 141 5.05 -14.80 1.44
C ALA A 141 3.59 -14.94 1.90
N THR A 142 3.29 -14.54 3.14
CA THR A 142 1.91 -14.45 3.64
C THR A 142 1.19 -13.27 3.01
N TYR A 143 1.90 -12.14 2.93
CA TYR A 143 1.42 -10.90 2.34
C TYR A 143 2.41 -10.35 1.33
N VAL A 144 1.89 -9.58 0.38
CA VAL A 144 2.67 -8.73 -0.51
C VAL A 144 2.14 -7.29 -0.45
N SER A 145 3.03 -6.32 -0.35
CA SER A 145 2.69 -4.89 -0.29
C SER A 145 3.17 -4.14 -1.53
N PRO A 146 2.38 -4.10 -2.63
CA PRO A 146 2.62 -3.17 -3.73
C PRO A 146 2.43 -1.71 -3.30
N PHE A 147 3.36 -0.84 -3.67
CA PHE A 147 3.37 0.56 -3.25
C PHE A 147 2.70 1.44 -4.32
N ALA A 148 1.38 1.41 -4.35
CA ALA A 148 0.56 2.06 -5.37
C ALA A 148 0.90 3.55 -5.54
N GLY A 149 0.85 4.34 -4.46
CA GLY A 149 1.13 5.76 -4.56
C GLY A 149 2.58 6.10 -4.95
N ARG A 150 3.56 5.21 -4.75
CA ARG A 150 4.93 5.47 -5.25
C ARG A 150 5.05 5.27 -6.75
N ILE A 151 4.26 4.37 -7.34
CA ILE A 151 4.16 4.24 -8.80
C ILE A 151 3.49 5.46 -9.41
N ASP A 152 2.42 5.97 -8.79
CA ASP A 152 1.79 7.22 -9.23
C ASP A 152 2.81 8.38 -9.19
N ASP A 153 3.54 8.53 -8.08
CA ASP A 153 4.59 9.54 -7.94
C ASP A 153 5.67 9.39 -9.01
N TYR A 154 6.11 8.16 -9.30
CA TYR A 154 7.12 7.86 -10.31
C TYR A 154 6.68 8.27 -11.72
N ILE A 155 5.48 7.83 -12.14
CA ILE A 155 4.94 8.16 -13.47
C ILE A 155 4.75 9.68 -13.60
N ARG A 156 4.21 10.35 -12.58
CA ARG A 156 4.04 11.82 -12.59
C ARG A 156 5.37 12.57 -12.67
N THR A 157 6.40 12.05 -12.02
CA THR A 157 7.76 12.61 -12.08
C THR A 157 8.36 12.49 -13.48
N LEU A 158 8.18 11.35 -14.15
CA LEU A 158 8.60 11.16 -15.55
C LEU A 158 7.91 12.15 -16.50
N LEU A 159 6.67 12.53 -16.21
CA LEU A 159 5.92 13.55 -16.96
C LEU A 159 6.39 14.99 -16.69
N GLY A 160 7.19 15.22 -15.64
CA GLY A 160 7.56 16.57 -15.19
C GLY A 160 6.39 17.39 -14.62
N VAL A 161 5.32 16.72 -14.16
CA VAL A 161 4.14 17.39 -13.60
C VAL A 161 4.35 17.64 -12.11
N GLY A 162 4.08 18.84 -11.62
CA GLY A 162 4.04 19.12 -10.18
C GLY A 162 2.80 18.52 -9.52
N PHE A 163 2.94 17.93 -8.35
CA PHE A 163 1.82 17.32 -7.61
C PHE A 163 2.03 17.33 -6.10
N LYS A 164 0.92 17.29 -5.35
CA LYS A 164 0.91 16.93 -3.93
C LYS A 164 0.72 15.43 -3.79
N LYS A 165 1.24 14.86 -2.70
CA LYS A 165 1.17 13.41 -2.46
C LYS A 165 -0.25 12.89 -2.36
N GLU A 166 -1.18 13.73 -1.91
CA GLU A 166 -2.59 13.37 -1.73
C GLU A 166 -3.39 13.47 -3.04
N ASP A 167 -2.85 14.14 -4.07
CA ASP A 167 -3.55 14.36 -5.34
C ASP A 167 -3.88 13.03 -6.01
N TYR A 168 -5.13 12.90 -6.47
CA TYR A 168 -5.52 11.76 -7.28
C TYR A 168 -4.78 11.78 -8.63
N PHE A 169 -4.32 10.61 -9.09
CA PHE A 169 -3.66 10.45 -10.38
C PHE A 169 -4.63 9.83 -11.41
N ASP A 170 -5.15 10.68 -12.29
CA ASP A 170 -6.07 10.25 -13.35
C ASP A 170 -5.32 9.66 -14.56
N HIS A 171 -4.87 8.42 -14.41
CA HIS A 171 -4.18 7.69 -15.47
C HIS A 171 -5.06 7.44 -16.71
N CYS A 172 -6.39 7.42 -16.55
CA CYS A 172 -7.33 7.28 -17.66
C CYS A 172 -7.32 8.52 -18.55
N LEU A 173 -7.32 9.72 -17.94
CA LEU A 173 -7.18 10.97 -18.67
C LEU A 173 -5.82 11.04 -19.38
N LEU A 174 -4.73 10.70 -18.67
CA LEU A 174 -3.39 10.67 -19.24
C LEU A 174 -3.30 9.73 -20.46
N LYS A 175 -3.86 8.52 -20.34
CA LYS A 175 -3.89 7.55 -21.44
C LYS A 175 -4.60 8.12 -22.67
N LYS A 176 -5.76 8.76 -22.49
CA LYS A 176 -6.48 9.43 -23.60
C LYS A 176 -5.64 10.52 -24.28
N MET A 177 -4.91 11.31 -23.50
CA MET A 177 -4.03 12.35 -24.03
C MET A 177 -2.86 11.76 -24.84
N VAL A 178 -2.24 10.68 -24.35
CA VAL A 178 -1.19 9.98 -25.08
C VAL A 178 -1.71 9.33 -26.35
N ASP A 179 -2.87 8.68 -26.30
CA ASP A 179 -3.52 8.07 -27.47
C ASP A 179 -3.80 9.11 -28.56
N GLU A 180 -4.29 10.30 -28.19
CA GLU A 180 -4.56 11.38 -29.15
C GLU A 180 -3.25 11.95 -29.74
N LYS A 181 -2.24 12.20 -28.91
CA LYS A 181 -0.93 12.65 -29.37
C LYS A 181 -0.28 11.65 -30.32
N LEU A 182 -0.42 10.35 -30.04
CA LEU A 182 0.07 9.30 -30.92
C LEU A 182 -0.68 9.29 -32.26
N ARG A 183 -2.00 9.48 -32.25
CA ARG A 183 -2.79 9.59 -33.49
C ARG A 183 -2.35 10.79 -34.33
N GLU A 184 -2.13 11.95 -33.73
CA GLU A 184 -1.64 13.14 -34.44
C GLU A 184 -0.29 12.89 -35.11
N GLU A 185 0.66 12.29 -34.38
CA GLU A 185 1.99 11.97 -34.90
C GLU A 185 1.94 10.94 -36.05
N LEU A 186 1.00 10.00 -35.99
CA LEU A 186 0.80 8.99 -37.03
C LEU A 186 0.13 9.54 -38.30
N ARG A 187 -0.72 10.57 -38.21
CA ARG A 187 -1.50 11.08 -39.37
C ARG A 187 -0.63 11.51 -40.55
N ASN A 188 0.58 11.99 -40.29
CA ASN A 188 1.47 12.54 -41.32
C ASN A 188 2.55 11.54 -41.79
N ARG A 189 2.56 10.32 -41.25
CA ARG A 189 3.59 9.31 -41.53
C ARG A 189 3.08 8.28 -42.54
N ARG A 190 3.80 8.10 -43.64
CA ARG A 190 3.53 7.07 -44.67
C ARG A 190 4.45 5.84 -44.55
N ASN A 191 5.10 5.71 -43.41
CA ASN A 191 6.07 4.66 -43.11
C ASN A 191 5.42 3.27 -43.02
N SER A 192 6.21 2.23 -43.23
CA SER A 192 5.77 0.85 -42.97
C SER A 192 5.54 0.62 -41.48
N ILE A 193 4.76 -0.41 -41.10
CA ILE A 193 4.54 -0.77 -39.69
C ILE A 193 5.88 -1.03 -38.97
N SER A 194 6.84 -1.67 -39.63
CA SER A 194 8.15 -1.97 -39.05
C SER A 194 8.95 -0.70 -38.74
N GLU A 195 8.89 0.29 -39.64
CA GLU A 195 9.53 1.60 -39.44
C GLU A 195 8.87 2.37 -38.30
N LEU A 196 7.53 2.39 -38.25
CA LEU A 196 6.78 3.02 -37.17
C LEU A 196 7.06 2.38 -35.80
N TYR A 197 7.15 1.05 -35.75
CA TYR A 197 7.44 0.31 -34.52
C TYR A 197 8.85 0.61 -33.98
N SER A 198 9.81 0.83 -34.89
CA SER A 198 11.20 1.13 -34.55
C SER A 198 11.45 2.60 -34.28
N ASP A 199 10.44 3.46 -34.44
CA ASP A 199 10.57 4.89 -34.28
C ASP A 199 10.70 5.29 -32.79
N GLY A 200 11.82 5.94 -32.46
CA GLY A 200 12.13 6.36 -31.09
C GLY A 200 11.17 7.41 -30.51
N SER A 201 10.65 8.30 -31.34
CA SER A 201 9.70 9.35 -30.93
C SER A 201 8.32 8.78 -30.60
N LEU A 202 7.81 7.86 -31.44
CA LEU A 202 6.57 7.14 -31.17
C LEU A 202 6.69 6.27 -29.93
N ARG A 203 7.83 5.58 -29.78
CA ARG A 203 8.13 4.80 -28.57
C ARG A 203 8.14 5.67 -27.33
N GLN A 204 8.83 6.81 -27.37
CA GLN A 204 8.89 7.75 -26.25
C GLN A 204 7.50 8.25 -25.86
N ILE A 205 6.67 8.66 -26.83
CA ILE A 205 5.27 9.09 -26.58
C ILE A 205 4.50 7.96 -25.89
N SER A 206 4.60 6.73 -26.39
CA SER A 206 3.87 5.58 -25.84
C SER A 206 4.30 5.21 -24.41
N THR A 207 5.59 5.34 -24.09
CA THR A 207 6.12 4.96 -22.76
C THR A 207 5.98 6.05 -21.72
N THR A 208 5.68 7.29 -22.11
CA THR A 208 5.61 8.45 -21.20
C THR A 208 4.50 8.33 -20.15
N SER A 209 3.48 7.49 -20.38
CA SER A 209 2.32 7.35 -19.47
C SER A 209 2.32 6.10 -18.58
N GLN A 210 3.41 5.33 -18.58
CA GLN A 210 3.44 4.03 -17.93
C GLN A 210 4.84 3.64 -17.42
N ASP A 211 4.86 2.74 -16.46
CA ASP A 211 6.03 1.99 -16.03
C ASP A 211 5.92 0.55 -16.54
N ASN A 212 6.57 0.24 -17.66
CA ASN A 212 6.65 -1.10 -18.23
C ASN A 212 5.30 -1.88 -18.28
N GLY A 213 4.25 -1.26 -18.82
CA GLY A 213 2.91 -1.85 -18.90
C GLY A 213 1.96 -1.45 -17.78
N VAL A 214 2.46 -0.80 -16.73
CA VAL A 214 1.69 -0.35 -15.56
C VAL A 214 1.35 1.13 -15.69
N PHE A 215 0.06 1.46 -15.70
CA PHE A 215 -0.40 2.84 -15.94
C PHE A 215 -0.64 3.65 -14.66
N SER A 216 -0.75 3.00 -13.50
CA SER A 216 -0.90 3.64 -12.19
C SER A 216 -0.61 2.63 -11.07
N GLY A 217 -0.54 3.12 -9.83
CA GLY A 217 -0.47 2.29 -8.64
C GLY A 217 -1.67 1.37 -8.45
N VAL A 218 -2.87 1.84 -8.79
CA VAL A 218 -4.08 0.99 -8.79
C VAL A 218 -3.96 -0.07 -9.89
N ASP A 219 -3.39 0.28 -11.04
CA ASP A 219 -3.15 -0.62 -12.16
C ASP A 219 -2.13 -1.73 -11.83
N LEU A 220 -1.09 -1.38 -11.05
CA LEU A 220 -0.15 -2.34 -10.47
C LEU A 220 -0.90 -3.37 -9.62
N VAL A 221 -1.76 -2.90 -8.71
CA VAL A 221 -2.56 -3.78 -7.84
C VAL A 221 -3.49 -4.67 -8.66
N ARG A 222 -4.14 -4.12 -9.70
CA ARG A 222 -5.01 -4.88 -10.63
C ARG A 222 -4.25 -6.02 -11.30
N SER A 223 -3.05 -5.75 -11.81
CA SER A 223 -2.21 -6.75 -12.48
C SER A 223 -1.80 -7.87 -11.52
N ILE A 224 -1.41 -7.53 -10.29
CA ILE A 224 -1.06 -8.51 -9.25
C ILE A 224 -2.28 -9.38 -8.89
N MET A 225 -3.44 -8.76 -8.65
CA MET A 225 -4.67 -9.49 -8.33
C MET A 225 -5.07 -10.46 -9.45
N THR A 226 -4.90 -10.05 -10.70
CA THR A 226 -5.16 -10.91 -11.88
C THR A 226 -4.24 -12.13 -11.87
N ILE A 227 -2.93 -11.93 -11.70
CA ILE A 227 -1.95 -13.02 -11.60
C ILE A 227 -2.31 -13.97 -10.45
N TYR A 228 -2.63 -13.43 -9.28
CA TYR A 228 -2.92 -14.24 -8.09
C TYR A 228 -4.17 -15.09 -8.26
N ARG A 229 -5.22 -14.55 -8.90
CA ARG A 229 -6.42 -15.32 -9.26
C ARG A 229 -6.11 -16.42 -10.26
N ASN A 230 -5.36 -16.11 -11.32
CA ASN A 230 -5.03 -17.08 -12.38
C ASN A 230 -4.29 -18.31 -11.84
N TYR A 231 -3.41 -18.13 -10.87
CA TYR A 231 -2.58 -19.20 -10.31
C TYR A 231 -3.05 -19.69 -8.93
N GLY A 232 -4.15 -19.15 -8.39
CA GLY A 232 -4.68 -19.53 -7.08
C GLY A 232 -3.72 -19.28 -5.91
N TYR A 233 -2.85 -18.25 -5.99
CA TYR A 233 -1.92 -17.92 -4.91
C TYR A 233 -2.68 -17.57 -3.62
N LYS A 234 -2.18 -18.09 -2.49
CA LYS A 234 -2.75 -17.83 -1.15
C LYS A 234 -2.20 -16.58 -0.48
N THR A 235 -1.10 -16.04 -1.02
CA THR A 235 -0.53 -14.75 -0.59
C THR A 235 -1.58 -13.66 -0.72
N GLN A 236 -1.80 -12.91 0.35
CA GLN A 236 -2.76 -11.80 0.35
C GLN A 236 -2.07 -10.51 -0.10
N VAL A 237 -2.76 -9.73 -0.92
CA VAL A 237 -2.29 -8.41 -1.39
C VAL A 237 -2.72 -7.34 -0.38
N ILE A 238 -1.75 -6.59 0.13
CA ILE A 238 -1.93 -5.37 0.91
C ILE A 238 -1.65 -4.18 -0.02
N ALA A 239 -2.70 -3.54 -0.54
CA ALA A 239 -2.52 -2.28 -1.26
C ALA A 239 -1.94 -1.24 -0.30
N ALA A 240 -0.67 -0.87 -0.53
CA ALA A 240 0.11 0.00 0.35
C ALA A 240 0.50 1.30 -0.34
N SER A 241 1.00 2.25 0.44
CA SER A 241 1.29 3.60 -0.03
C SER A 241 0.06 4.29 -0.65
N ILE A 242 -1.13 4.04 -0.11
CA ILE A 242 -2.37 4.72 -0.51
C ILE A 242 -2.36 6.18 -0.02
N ARG A 243 -2.89 7.09 -0.83
CA ARG A 243 -2.76 8.54 -0.68
C ARG A 243 -4.08 9.29 -0.51
N ASN A 244 -5.19 8.72 -0.95
CA ASN A 244 -6.51 9.36 -0.90
C ASN A 244 -7.63 8.32 -0.89
N ALA A 245 -8.83 8.74 -0.48
CA ALA A 245 -10.00 7.87 -0.38
C ALA A 245 -10.41 7.25 -1.73
N ARG A 246 -10.14 7.93 -2.86
CA ARG A 246 -10.50 7.41 -4.19
C ARG A 246 -9.69 6.16 -4.55
N GLN A 247 -8.39 6.14 -4.27
CA GLN A 247 -7.58 4.92 -4.45
C GLN A 247 -8.10 3.76 -3.59
N VAL A 248 -8.58 4.03 -2.37
CA VAL A 248 -9.18 2.99 -1.50
C VAL A 248 -10.38 2.34 -2.17
N ARG A 249 -11.30 3.14 -2.72
CA ARG A 249 -12.45 2.64 -3.48
C ARG A 249 -11.99 1.78 -4.66
N GLU A 250 -11.05 2.29 -5.45
CA GLU A 250 -10.62 1.59 -6.67
C GLU A 250 -9.96 0.24 -6.36
N VAL A 251 -9.12 0.14 -5.32
CA VAL A 251 -8.56 -1.17 -4.92
C VAL A 251 -9.60 -2.09 -4.27
N ALA A 252 -10.62 -1.53 -3.61
CA ALA A 252 -11.74 -2.31 -3.08
C ALA A 252 -12.59 -2.91 -4.22
N GLU A 253 -12.88 -2.14 -5.27
CA GLU A 253 -13.59 -2.58 -6.48
C GLU A 253 -12.82 -3.68 -7.23
N LEU A 254 -11.47 -3.65 -7.18
CA LEU A 254 -10.63 -4.73 -7.67
C LEU A 254 -10.71 -6.00 -6.82
N GLY A 255 -11.31 -5.95 -5.63
CA GLY A 255 -11.37 -7.07 -4.69
C GLY A 255 -10.03 -7.35 -4.02
N VAL A 256 -9.22 -6.32 -3.72
CA VAL A 256 -7.97 -6.48 -2.96
C VAL A 256 -8.27 -7.05 -1.57
N HIS A 257 -7.32 -7.83 -1.04
CA HIS A 257 -7.50 -8.51 0.25
C HIS A 257 -7.47 -7.50 1.41
N ILE A 258 -6.47 -6.61 1.41
CA ILE A 258 -6.21 -5.63 2.46
C ILE A 258 -5.81 -4.30 1.80
N ALA A 259 -6.24 -3.18 2.37
CA ALA A 259 -5.64 -1.86 2.11
C ALA A 259 -5.04 -1.32 3.41
N THR A 260 -3.77 -0.87 3.37
CA THR A 260 -3.15 -0.20 4.53
C THR A 260 -3.11 1.31 4.29
N LEU A 261 -3.70 2.05 5.21
CA LEU A 261 -4.12 3.43 5.00
C LEU A 261 -3.52 4.36 6.06
N PRO A 262 -2.96 5.52 5.67
CA PRO A 262 -2.66 6.56 6.63
C PRO A 262 -3.92 7.01 7.37
N PHE A 263 -3.78 7.45 8.62
CA PHE A 263 -4.90 7.87 9.47
C PHE A 263 -5.79 8.94 8.82
N TYR A 264 -5.20 9.91 8.11
CA TYR A 264 -5.96 10.95 7.42
C TYR A 264 -6.84 10.42 6.28
N VAL A 265 -6.39 9.38 5.55
CA VAL A 265 -7.18 8.76 4.48
C VAL A 265 -8.39 8.05 5.06
N ILE A 266 -8.22 7.36 6.19
CA ILE A 266 -9.34 6.71 6.90
C ILE A 266 -10.41 7.74 7.27
N LYS A 267 -9.99 8.91 7.81
CA LYS A 267 -10.91 10.01 8.13
C LYS A 267 -11.57 10.62 6.89
N GLU A 268 -10.85 10.74 5.78
CA GLU A 268 -11.38 11.25 4.51
C GLU A 268 -12.52 10.38 3.98
N MET A 269 -12.44 9.05 4.15
CA MET A 269 -13.40 8.09 3.58
C MET A 269 -14.85 8.28 4.04
N VAL A 270 -15.09 8.85 5.23
CA VAL A 270 -16.44 9.09 5.76
C VAL A 270 -16.98 10.49 5.43
N GLN A 271 -16.16 11.36 4.84
CA GLN A 271 -16.54 12.74 4.55
C GLN A 271 -17.22 12.84 3.19
N HIS A 272 -18.37 13.49 3.14
CA HIS A 272 -19.02 13.85 1.88
C HIS A 272 -19.95 15.08 2.05
N PRO A 273 -19.93 16.06 1.13
CA PRO A 273 -20.75 17.26 1.24
C PRO A 273 -22.26 16.97 1.37
N LYS A 274 -22.76 15.95 0.67
CA LYS A 274 -24.18 15.55 0.77
C LYS A 274 -24.52 14.85 2.09
N THR A 275 -23.55 14.18 2.73
CA THR A 275 -23.76 13.62 4.07
C THR A 275 -23.90 14.75 5.08
N LEU A 276 -23.04 15.76 5.00
CA LEU A 276 -23.14 16.96 5.84
C LEU A 276 -24.46 17.70 5.62
N GLU A 277 -24.90 17.85 4.36
CA GLU A 277 -26.21 18.42 4.05
C GLU A 277 -27.37 17.59 4.63
N GLY A 278 -27.30 16.26 4.50
CA GLY A 278 -28.30 15.35 5.05
C GLY A 278 -28.40 15.45 6.57
N ILE A 279 -27.28 15.48 7.28
CA ILE A 279 -27.26 15.64 8.74
C ILE A 279 -27.80 17.00 9.17
N ARG A 280 -27.50 18.09 8.45
CA ARG A 280 -28.09 19.40 8.76
C ARG A 280 -29.62 19.35 8.69
N LYS A 281 -30.16 18.80 7.60
CA LYS A 281 -31.61 18.62 7.43
C LYS A 281 -32.21 17.71 8.50
N PHE A 282 -31.55 16.59 8.80
CA PHE A 282 -31.99 15.66 9.85
C PHE A 282 -32.16 16.34 11.21
N THR A 283 -31.24 17.24 11.57
CA THR A 283 -31.31 18.00 12.82
C THR A 283 -32.39 19.08 12.80
N GLU A 284 -32.63 19.71 11.64
CA GLU A 284 -33.69 20.72 11.46
C GLU A 284 -35.10 20.11 11.48
N ASP A 285 -35.25 18.88 10.99
CA ASP A 285 -36.53 18.16 10.90
C ASP A 285 -37.02 17.58 12.24
N VAL A 286 -36.25 17.70 13.33
CA VAL A 286 -36.61 17.17 14.66
C VAL A 286 -37.80 17.95 15.23
N VAL A 287 -38.92 17.27 15.46
CA VAL A 287 -40.11 17.86 16.08
C VAL A 287 -40.10 17.66 17.60
N PRO A 288 -40.62 18.62 18.40
CA PRO A 288 -40.57 18.55 19.86
C PRO A 288 -41.17 17.27 20.48
N PRO A 289 -42.30 16.71 19.99
CA PRO A 289 -42.83 15.45 20.54
C PRO A 289 -41.87 14.27 20.36
N TYR A 290 -41.10 14.25 19.27
CA TYR A 290 -40.13 13.20 19.00
C TYR A 290 -38.88 13.36 19.87
N GLU A 291 -38.44 14.61 20.09
CA GLU A 291 -37.33 14.93 21.01
C GLU A 291 -37.63 14.48 22.45
N GLN A 292 -38.89 14.60 22.89
CA GLN A 292 -39.32 14.21 24.24
C GLN A 292 -39.14 12.71 24.55
N ILE A 293 -39.11 11.84 23.54
CA ILE A 293 -38.89 10.39 23.73
C ILE A 293 -37.49 10.12 24.31
N PHE A 294 -36.54 11.02 24.08
CA PHE A 294 -35.13 10.87 24.50
C PHE A 294 -34.77 11.71 25.73
N ARG A 295 -35.75 12.37 26.37
CA ARG A 295 -35.55 13.10 27.62
C ARG A 295 -35.99 12.18 28.76
N ASP A 296 -35.01 11.53 29.39
CA ASP A 296 -35.19 10.80 30.65
C ASP A 296 -35.63 11.73 31.79
#